data_AF-A0A8T1RXD2-F1
#
_entry.id   AF-A0A8T1RXD2-F1
#
_cell.length_a   1.000
_cell.length_b   1.000
_cell.length_c   1.000
_cell.angle_alpha   90.00
_cell.angle_beta   90.00
_cell.angle_gamma   90.00
#
_symmetry.space_group_name_H-M   'P 1'
#
loop_
_entity.id
_entity.type
_entity.pdbx_description
1 polymer ?
#
loop_
_entity_poly.entity_id
_entity_poly.type
_entity_poly.pdbx_seq_one_letter_code
_entity_poly.pdbx_strand_id
1 'polypeptide(L)'
;MTPIQHSSSISQSKLFCFHKNNFCFSHGKPTVFTNKICFDKEQLTEVTRSQALVLMGDFNHPDICWESNTAVHRQSRKFLESVGDNFLVQVLEEPTRGKTLLDLLLTNREEIVKEAIVDGNLGGSDHEMVEFRILTQGRKESSRTETLDFRKADFDSLGELMGKVPWENNMRGKGVEESWLYFKEFLLRLQEQTIPMCRKKSKYGRRPAWLNSEILARLKHKK
;
A
#
# COMPACT_ATOMS: atom_id res chain seq x y z
N MET A 1 31.18 -11.61 19.94
CA MET A 1 29.76 -11.42 20.33
C MET A 1 29.02 -10.84 19.14
N THR A 2 27.93 -11.48 18.71
CA THR A 2 27.05 -10.96 17.65
C THR A 2 26.01 -10.01 18.25
N PRO A 3 25.73 -8.85 17.63
CA PRO A 3 24.70 -7.93 18.13
C PRO A 3 23.31 -8.48 17.81
N ILE A 4 22.50 -8.71 18.86
CA ILE A 4 21.10 -9.15 18.73
C ILE A 4 20.29 -8.01 18.11
N GLN A 5 19.80 -8.19 16.89
CA GLN A 5 18.89 -7.23 16.25
C GLN A 5 17.48 -7.38 16.82
N HIS A 6 17.09 -6.51 17.76
CA HIS A 6 15.70 -6.37 18.18
C HIS A 6 14.83 -5.90 17.00
N SER A 7 14.04 -6.82 16.45
CA SER A 7 13.01 -6.56 15.45
C SER A 7 11.79 -5.88 16.09
N SER A 8 11.82 -4.55 16.17
CA SER A 8 10.67 -3.76 16.62
C SER A 8 9.51 -3.88 15.62
N SER A 9 8.50 -4.68 15.98
CA SER A 9 7.26 -4.84 15.23
C SER A 9 6.38 -3.59 15.35
N ILE A 10 5.84 -3.12 14.22
CA ILE A 10 4.92 -1.98 14.20
C ILE A 10 3.50 -2.53 14.14
N SER A 11 2.84 -2.55 15.30
CA SER A 11 1.39 -2.76 15.41
C SER A 11 0.64 -1.51 14.95
N GLN A 12 -0.47 -1.70 14.24
CA GLN A 12 -1.47 -0.66 13.95
C GLN A 12 -2.84 -1.26 14.27
N SER A 13 -3.49 -0.75 15.31
CA SER A 13 -4.93 -0.96 15.53
C SER A 13 -5.73 -0.21 14.47
N LYS A 14 -6.87 -0.79 14.10
CA LYS A 14 -7.86 -0.16 13.23
C LYS A 14 -9.25 -0.49 13.75
N LEU A 15 -9.95 0.55 14.19
CA LEU A 15 -11.38 0.51 14.47
C LEU A 15 -12.15 0.70 13.14
N PHE A 16 -13.02 -0.25 12.78
CA PHE A 16 -13.85 -0.15 11.58
C PHE A 16 -15.34 -0.37 11.90
N CYS A 17 -16.14 0.67 11.71
CA CYS A 17 -17.58 0.51 11.51
C CYS A 17 -17.90 0.62 10.00
N PHE A 18 -18.62 -0.35 9.46
CA PHE A 18 -19.03 -0.36 8.06
C PHE A 18 -20.54 -0.14 7.92
N HIS A 19 -20.93 1.05 7.47
CA HIS A 19 -22.23 1.22 6.81
C HIS A 19 -22.01 1.39 5.30
N LYS A 20 -22.20 0.29 4.55
CA LYS A 20 -22.21 0.23 3.08
C LYS A 20 -20.99 0.84 2.35
N ASN A 21 -19.73 0.64 2.77
CA ASN A 21 -18.61 1.20 1.97
C ASN A 21 -17.22 0.55 2.04
N ASN A 22 -16.47 0.72 0.94
CA ASN A 22 -15.46 -0.25 0.42
C ASN A 22 -14.08 -0.31 1.16
N PHE A 23 -12.84 -0.33 0.61
CA PHE A 23 -12.13 0.15 -0.63
C PHE A 23 -10.81 -0.67 -0.95
N CYS A 24 -10.30 -0.74 -2.21
CA CYS A 24 -9.14 -1.58 -2.62
C CYS A 24 -7.85 -0.79 -2.98
N PHE A 25 -6.63 -1.35 -2.77
CA PHE A 25 -5.51 -1.54 -3.75
C PHE A 25 -4.15 -1.94 -3.10
N SER A 26 -3.20 -2.46 -3.89
CA SER A 26 -1.96 -3.15 -3.43
C SER A 26 -0.64 -2.42 -3.67
N HIS A 27 0.42 -2.78 -2.89
CA HIS A 27 1.80 -3.05 -3.34
C HIS A 27 2.77 -3.28 -2.14
N GLY A 28 3.46 -4.43 -2.11
CA GLY A 28 4.73 -4.65 -1.38
C GLY A 28 4.71 -4.66 0.16
N LYS A 29 3.54 -4.64 0.82
CA LYS A 29 3.34 -4.67 2.29
C LYS A 29 2.05 -5.44 2.59
N PRO A 30 1.74 -5.84 3.85
CA PRO A 30 0.50 -6.57 4.17
C PRO A 30 -0.73 -5.92 3.54
N THR A 31 -1.29 -6.61 2.55
CA THR A 31 -2.20 -6.01 1.60
C THR A 31 -3.61 -6.07 2.15
N VAL A 32 -4.08 -4.93 2.66
CA VAL A 32 -5.46 -4.78 3.12
C VAL A 32 -6.34 -4.52 1.92
N PHE A 33 -6.89 -5.59 1.36
CA PHE A 33 -7.93 -5.51 0.35
C PHE A 33 -9.26 -5.33 1.07
N THR A 34 -9.98 -4.27 0.72
CA THR A 34 -11.44 -4.23 0.89
C THR A 34 -12.01 -3.84 -0.49
N ASN A 35 -13.32 -3.64 -0.64
CA ASN A 35 -14.06 -3.40 -1.89
C ASN A 35 -14.67 -4.62 -2.60
N LYS A 36 -15.92 -4.92 -2.22
CA LYS A 36 -17.05 -5.32 -3.09
C LYS A 36 -16.66 -5.83 -4.48
N ILE A 37 -16.25 -7.09 -4.51
CA ILE A 37 -16.14 -7.93 -5.70
C ILE A 37 -17.22 -9.01 -5.56
N CYS A 38 -18.03 -9.23 -6.58
CA CYS A 38 -18.72 -10.52 -6.71
C CYS A 38 -17.60 -11.53 -6.97
N PHE A 39 -17.28 -12.38 -5.99
CA PHE A 39 -16.11 -13.26 -6.05
C PHE A 39 -16.30 -14.41 -7.04
N ASP A 40 -16.19 -14.09 -8.32
CA ASP A 40 -15.72 -15.03 -9.32
C ASP A 40 -14.28 -15.44 -8.97
N LYS A 41 -14.06 -16.76 -8.99
CA LYS A 41 -12.87 -17.47 -8.48
C LYS A 41 -11.54 -16.91 -9.00
N GLU A 42 -11.54 -16.34 -10.20
CA GLU A 42 -10.38 -15.73 -10.84
C GLU A 42 -9.82 -14.52 -10.07
N GLN A 43 -10.68 -13.61 -9.58
CA GLN A 43 -10.22 -12.40 -8.89
C GLN A 43 -9.61 -12.70 -7.52
N LEU A 44 -10.16 -13.68 -6.78
CA LEU A 44 -9.56 -14.10 -5.52
C LEU A 44 -8.18 -14.73 -5.74
N THR A 45 -8.04 -15.53 -6.81
CA THR A 45 -6.80 -16.22 -7.20
C THR A 45 -5.70 -15.27 -7.68
N GLU A 46 -6.04 -14.08 -8.18
CA GLU A 46 -5.04 -13.03 -8.44
C GLU A 46 -4.56 -12.36 -7.14
N VAL A 47 -5.51 -12.04 -6.25
CA VAL A 47 -5.29 -11.31 -4.99
C VAL A 47 -4.43 -12.09 -3.99
N THR A 48 -4.61 -13.41 -3.91
CA THR A 48 -3.94 -14.33 -2.97
C THR A 48 -2.47 -14.60 -3.27
N ARG A 49 -1.98 -14.17 -4.44
CA ARG A 49 -0.53 -14.10 -4.77
C ARG A 49 0.24 -13.12 -3.88
N SER A 50 -0.44 -12.32 -3.06
CA SER A 50 0.16 -11.41 -2.09
C SER A 50 0.83 -12.16 -0.92
N GLN A 51 2.12 -11.86 -0.64
CA GLN A 51 2.90 -12.44 0.48
C GLN A 51 2.27 -12.21 1.89
N ALA A 52 1.32 -11.29 1.98
CA ALA A 52 0.46 -11.08 3.13
C ALA A 52 -0.83 -10.43 2.64
N LEU A 53 -1.97 -11.04 2.94
CA LEU A 53 -3.30 -10.64 2.50
C LEU A 53 -4.24 -10.56 3.70
N VAL A 54 -4.97 -9.43 3.84
CA VAL A 54 -6.11 -9.31 4.75
C VAL A 54 -7.29 -8.72 3.96
N LEU A 55 -8.43 -9.38 4.04
CA LEU A 55 -9.70 -9.06 3.38
C LEU A 55 -10.76 -8.77 4.46
N MET A 56 -11.48 -7.66 4.37
CA MET A 56 -12.49 -7.27 5.38
C MET A 56 -13.76 -6.62 4.78
N GLY A 57 -14.91 -6.91 5.37
CA GLY A 57 -16.20 -6.22 5.16
C GLY A 57 -17.35 -7.19 4.89
N ASP A 58 -18.55 -6.66 4.62
CA ASP A 58 -19.78 -7.42 4.32
C ASP A 58 -19.67 -8.22 3.00
N PHE A 59 -19.74 -9.55 3.11
CA PHE A 59 -19.84 -10.48 1.97
C PHE A 59 -21.27 -10.99 1.74
N ASN A 60 -22.20 -10.73 2.66
CA ASN A 60 -23.61 -11.13 2.61
C ASN A 60 -23.83 -12.64 2.29
N HIS A 61 -23.09 -13.52 2.97
CA HIS A 61 -23.20 -14.98 2.87
C HIS A 61 -23.72 -15.63 4.18
N PRO A 62 -24.99 -15.40 4.56
CA PRO A 62 -25.57 -15.78 5.86
C PRO A 62 -25.66 -17.29 6.13
N ASP A 63 -25.53 -18.11 5.08
CA ASP A 63 -25.81 -19.54 5.09
C ASP A 63 -24.54 -20.41 5.06
N ILE A 64 -23.37 -19.81 5.31
CA ILE A 64 -22.10 -20.52 5.51
C ILE A 64 -22.01 -20.94 6.98
N CYS A 65 -21.86 -22.24 7.21
CA CYS A 65 -21.41 -22.78 8.49
C CYS A 65 -19.89 -22.97 8.44
N TRP A 66 -19.16 -22.11 9.14
CA TRP A 66 -17.69 -22.15 9.17
C TRP A 66 -17.17 -23.35 9.96
N GLU A 67 -17.82 -23.74 11.06
CA GLU A 67 -17.46 -24.91 11.87
C GLU A 67 -17.43 -26.22 11.06
N SER A 68 -18.45 -26.44 10.22
CA SER A 68 -18.56 -27.64 9.37
C SER A 68 -18.03 -27.43 7.96
N ASN A 69 -17.53 -26.24 7.62
CA ASN A 69 -17.10 -25.83 6.28
C ASN A 69 -18.11 -26.16 5.18
N THR A 70 -19.38 -25.78 5.37
CA THR A 70 -20.48 -26.04 4.42
C THR A 70 -21.34 -24.81 4.16
N ALA A 71 -22.10 -24.81 3.05
CA ALA A 71 -23.09 -23.77 2.76
C ALA A 71 -24.30 -24.32 2.01
N VAL A 72 -25.48 -23.70 2.22
CA VAL A 72 -26.77 -24.17 1.69
C VAL A 72 -26.98 -23.76 0.22
N HIS A 73 -26.57 -22.56 -0.15
CA HIS A 73 -26.78 -21.98 -1.48
C HIS A 73 -25.56 -22.16 -2.38
N ARG A 74 -25.81 -22.26 -3.70
CA ARG A 74 -24.76 -22.48 -4.72
C ARG A 74 -23.73 -21.36 -4.77
N GLN A 75 -24.12 -20.11 -4.51
CA GLN A 75 -23.21 -18.96 -4.50
C GLN A 75 -22.27 -19.01 -3.29
N SER A 76 -22.83 -19.25 -2.09
CA SER A 76 -22.09 -19.38 -0.85
C SER A 76 -21.15 -20.59 -0.87
N ARG A 77 -21.55 -21.71 -1.48
CA ARG A 77 -20.62 -22.85 -1.74
C ARG A 77 -19.46 -22.46 -2.67
N LYS A 78 -19.72 -21.84 -3.81
CA LYS A 78 -18.66 -21.35 -4.72
C LYS A 78 -17.68 -20.41 -4.02
N PHE A 79 -18.18 -19.53 -3.15
CA PHE A 79 -17.35 -18.64 -2.36
C PHE A 79 -16.48 -19.41 -1.36
N LEU A 80 -17.07 -20.35 -0.62
CA LEU A 80 -16.37 -21.18 0.36
C LEU A 80 -15.33 -22.12 -0.29
N GLU A 81 -15.66 -22.73 -1.43
CA GLU A 81 -14.74 -23.45 -2.32
C GLU A 81 -13.56 -22.54 -2.69
N SER A 82 -13.82 -21.31 -3.14
CA SER A 82 -12.79 -20.35 -3.52
C SER A 82 -11.94 -19.89 -2.32
N VAL A 83 -12.50 -19.76 -1.11
CA VAL A 83 -11.76 -19.47 0.13
C VAL A 83 -10.78 -20.61 0.45
N GLY A 84 -11.24 -21.86 0.38
CA GLY A 84 -10.42 -23.06 0.59
C GLY A 84 -9.30 -23.22 -0.45
N ASP A 85 -9.64 -23.11 -1.75
CA ASP A 85 -8.68 -23.16 -2.87
C ASP A 85 -7.53 -22.15 -2.76
N ASN A 86 -7.75 -21.07 -2.01
CA ASN A 86 -6.83 -19.95 -1.84
C ASN A 86 -6.15 -19.91 -0.47
N PHE A 87 -6.32 -20.94 0.36
CA PHE A 87 -5.74 -21.05 1.70
C PHE A 87 -6.08 -19.83 2.59
N LEU A 88 -7.32 -19.34 2.48
CA LEU A 88 -7.83 -18.23 3.30
C LEU A 88 -8.51 -18.74 4.57
N VAL A 89 -8.14 -18.16 5.71
CA VAL A 89 -8.72 -18.41 7.03
C VAL A 89 -9.64 -17.25 7.40
N GLN A 90 -10.85 -17.57 7.89
CA GLN A 90 -11.78 -16.62 8.50
C GLN A 90 -11.43 -16.42 9.97
N VAL A 91 -11.28 -15.16 10.40
CA VAL A 91 -10.73 -14.80 11.73
C VAL A 91 -11.79 -14.34 12.74
N LEU A 92 -13.02 -13.98 12.32
CA LEU A 92 -14.09 -13.64 13.26
C LEU A 92 -14.95 -14.87 13.56
N GLU A 93 -15.06 -15.19 14.85
CA GLU A 93 -15.95 -16.22 15.40
C GLU A 93 -17.34 -15.63 15.77
N GLU A 94 -17.39 -14.37 16.18
CA GLU A 94 -18.59 -13.71 16.70
C GLU A 94 -19.49 -13.11 15.59
N PRO A 95 -20.83 -13.16 15.72
CA PRO A 95 -21.75 -12.58 14.74
C PRO A 95 -21.59 -11.07 14.55
N THR A 96 -21.43 -10.63 13.31
CA THR A 96 -21.25 -9.22 12.94
C THR A 96 -22.54 -8.46 12.61
N ARG A 97 -23.70 -9.15 12.60
CA ARG A 97 -25.03 -8.54 12.46
C ARG A 97 -26.08 -9.34 13.22
N GLY A 98 -26.35 -8.96 14.48
CA GLY A 98 -27.36 -9.62 15.33
C GLY A 98 -27.03 -11.07 15.72
N LYS A 99 -27.43 -12.04 14.88
CA LYS A 99 -27.12 -13.48 15.07
C LYS A 99 -26.46 -14.11 13.83
N THR A 100 -25.96 -13.30 12.91
CA THR A 100 -25.36 -13.76 11.66
C THR A 100 -24.01 -13.10 11.43
N LEU A 101 -23.04 -13.89 11.00
CA LEU A 101 -21.72 -13.44 10.56
C LEU A 101 -21.80 -13.09 9.06
N LEU A 102 -21.80 -11.79 8.73
CA LEU A 102 -21.89 -11.28 7.35
C LEU A 102 -20.64 -10.53 6.92
N ASP A 103 -20.12 -9.68 7.80
CA ASP A 103 -18.79 -9.12 7.68
C ASP A 103 -17.75 -10.20 8.03
N LEU A 104 -16.84 -10.49 7.09
CA LEU A 104 -15.81 -11.52 7.23
C LEU A 104 -14.42 -10.88 7.27
N LEU A 105 -13.50 -11.48 8.02
CA LEU A 105 -12.08 -11.10 8.10
C LEU A 105 -11.24 -12.27 7.60
N LEU A 106 -11.00 -12.32 6.29
CA LEU A 106 -10.24 -13.39 5.64
C LEU A 106 -8.76 -13.03 5.53
N THR A 107 -7.86 -14.00 5.78
CA THR A 107 -6.42 -13.81 5.61
C THR A 107 -5.73 -15.06 5.10
N ASN A 108 -4.65 -14.91 4.31
CA ASN A 108 -3.77 -16.04 3.97
C ASN A 108 -2.69 -16.32 5.03
N ARG A 109 -2.67 -15.53 6.11
CA ARG A 109 -1.67 -15.54 7.19
C ARG A 109 -2.32 -15.11 8.51
N GLU A 110 -2.73 -16.06 9.32
CA GLU A 110 -3.39 -15.78 10.59
C GLU A 110 -2.48 -15.01 11.57
N GLU A 111 -1.16 -15.20 11.50
CA GLU A 111 -0.22 -14.63 12.47
C GLU A 111 -0.02 -13.11 12.31
N ILE A 112 -0.42 -12.52 11.18
CA ILE A 112 -0.40 -11.06 10.98
C ILE A 112 -1.66 -10.33 11.51
N VAL A 113 -2.73 -11.06 11.84
CA VAL A 113 -3.93 -10.50 12.48
C VAL A 113 -3.88 -10.79 13.98
N LYS A 114 -4.14 -9.81 14.84
CA LYS A 114 -4.17 -9.98 16.30
C LYS A 114 -5.30 -9.17 16.91
N GLU A 115 -5.81 -9.65 18.05
CA GLU A 115 -6.81 -8.93 18.86
C GLU A 115 -8.04 -8.53 18.01
N ALA A 116 -8.59 -9.50 17.27
CA ALA A 116 -9.83 -9.33 16.53
C ALA A 116 -11.01 -9.47 17.50
N ILE A 117 -11.86 -8.45 17.59
CA ILE A 117 -12.97 -8.34 18.54
C ILE A 117 -14.18 -7.76 17.81
N VAL A 118 -15.38 -8.27 18.08
CA VAL A 118 -16.64 -7.67 17.64
C VAL A 118 -17.28 -6.93 18.82
N ASP A 119 -17.32 -5.59 18.77
CA ASP A 119 -17.72 -4.74 19.90
C ASP A 119 -18.77 -3.70 19.50
N GLY A 120 -20.03 -4.15 19.49
CA GLY A 120 -21.24 -3.32 19.54
C GLY A 120 -21.55 -2.49 18.29
N ASN A 121 -22.77 -1.97 18.23
CA ASN A 121 -23.23 -1.13 17.13
C ASN A 121 -22.68 0.30 17.24
N LEU A 122 -22.08 0.84 16.17
CA LEU A 122 -21.77 2.27 16.14
C LEU A 122 -23.04 3.09 15.88
N GLY A 123 -23.64 3.61 16.94
CA GLY A 123 -24.83 4.46 16.88
C GLY A 123 -26.07 3.67 16.46
N GLY A 124 -26.70 4.07 15.35
CA GLY A 124 -27.90 3.41 14.80
C GLY A 124 -27.61 2.34 13.73
N SER A 125 -26.40 1.80 13.69
CA SER A 125 -26.04 0.67 12.83
C SER A 125 -26.75 -0.61 13.29
N ASP A 126 -27.14 -1.47 12.37
CA ASP A 126 -27.58 -2.85 12.64
C ASP A 126 -26.46 -3.88 12.48
N HIS A 127 -25.31 -3.47 11.92
CA HIS A 127 -24.04 -4.21 11.98
C HIS A 127 -23.26 -3.82 13.24
N GLU A 128 -22.52 -4.78 13.79
CA GLU A 128 -21.54 -4.61 14.86
C GLU A 128 -20.23 -4.01 14.32
N MET A 129 -19.45 -3.40 15.21
CA MET A 129 -18.13 -2.86 14.90
C MET A 129 -17.05 -3.93 15.09
N VAL A 130 -16.02 -3.92 14.24
CA VAL A 130 -14.89 -4.85 14.34
C VAL A 130 -13.60 -4.06 14.55
N GLU A 131 -12.94 -4.27 15.68
CA GLU A 131 -11.55 -3.85 15.89
C GLU A 131 -10.61 -5.04 15.64
N PHE A 132 -9.48 -4.77 14.98
CA PHE A 132 -8.35 -5.69 14.94
C PHE A 132 -7.03 -4.95 14.72
N ARG A 133 -5.92 -5.64 15.01
CA ARG A 133 -4.56 -5.16 14.79
C ARG A 133 -3.91 -5.93 13.65
N ILE A 134 -3.23 -5.20 12.77
CA ILE A 134 -2.41 -5.79 11.71
C ILE A 134 -0.93 -5.60 12.06
N LEU A 135 -0.23 -6.72 12.25
CA LEU A 135 1.21 -6.72 12.48
C LEU A 135 1.95 -6.44 11.17
N THR A 136 2.50 -5.24 11.06
CA THR A 136 3.31 -4.86 9.89
C THR A 136 4.79 -5.11 10.16
N GLN A 137 5.34 -6.18 9.56
CA GLN A 137 6.79 -6.29 9.41
C GLN A 137 7.25 -5.26 8.37
N GLY A 138 8.06 -4.30 8.81
CA GLY A 138 8.59 -3.28 7.92
C GLY A 138 9.73 -2.52 8.57
N ARG A 139 10.94 -2.67 8.02
CA ARG A 139 11.97 -1.66 8.21
C ARG A 139 11.41 -0.33 7.72
N LYS A 140 11.55 0.72 8.53
CA LYS A 140 11.25 2.09 8.11
C LYS A 140 12.35 2.57 7.17
N GLU A 141 12.37 2.02 5.96
CA GLU A 141 13.27 2.47 4.89
C GLU A 141 12.88 3.90 4.51
N SER A 142 13.57 4.85 5.14
CA SER A 142 13.76 6.15 4.55
C SER A 142 14.57 5.94 3.28
N SER A 143 13.91 5.93 2.12
CA SER A 143 14.59 6.15 0.86
C SER A 143 15.27 7.52 0.96
N ARG A 144 16.60 7.52 1.13
CA ARG A 144 17.43 8.73 1.25
C ARG A 144 17.67 9.31 -0.14
N THR A 145 16.58 9.51 -0.89
CA THR A 145 16.58 10.07 -2.24
C THR A 145 16.87 11.56 -2.14
N GLU A 146 18.15 11.89 -2.32
CA GLU A 146 18.62 13.25 -2.52
C GLU A 146 18.37 13.64 -3.98
N THR A 147 17.87 14.84 -4.22
CA THR A 147 17.51 15.34 -5.54
C THR A 147 17.81 16.83 -5.63
N LEU A 148 18.28 17.29 -6.78
CA LEU A 148 18.58 18.71 -7.04
C LEU A 148 17.37 19.60 -6.73
N ASP A 149 17.59 20.67 -5.96
CA ASP A 149 16.55 21.64 -5.62
C ASP A 149 16.56 22.81 -6.61
N PHE A 150 15.94 22.61 -7.77
CA PHE A 150 15.85 23.62 -8.84
C PHE A 150 15.21 24.97 -8.41
N ARG A 151 14.60 25.04 -7.22
CA ARG A 151 14.09 26.28 -6.60
C ARG A 151 15.17 27.07 -5.84
N LYS A 152 16.38 26.52 -5.76
CA LYS A 152 17.60 27.08 -5.18
C LYS A 152 18.79 26.96 -6.15
N ALA A 153 18.52 26.67 -7.42
CA ALA A 153 19.52 26.66 -8.46
C ALA A 153 20.02 28.08 -8.70
N ASP A 154 21.34 28.25 -8.78
CA ASP A 154 21.95 29.46 -9.30
C ASP A 154 22.07 29.34 -10.83
N PHE A 155 21.00 29.75 -11.52
CA PHE A 155 20.94 29.72 -12.98
C PHE A 155 21.85 30.77 -13.63
N ASP A 156 22.16 31.86 -12.93
CA ASP A 156 23.04 32.92 -13.44
C ASP A 156 24.50 32.45 -13.46
N SER A 157 24.99 31.86 -12.36
CA SER A 157 26.32 31.21 -12.32
C SER A 157 26.40 30.04 -13.31
N LEU A 158 25.33 29.25 -13.47
CA LEU A 158 25.28 28.18 -14.46
C LEU A 158 25.40 28.71 -15.90
N GLY A 159 24.69 29.79 -16.22
CA GLY A 159 24.79 30.48 -17.51
C GLY A 159 26.18 31.06 -17.77
N GLU A 160 26.77 31.71 -16.77
CA GLU A 160 28.12 32.29 -16.87
C GLU A 160 29.19 31.21 -17.08
N LEU A 161 29.12 30.09 -16.35
CA LEU A 161 30.04 28.96 -16.49
C LEU A 161 29.87 28.22 -17.83
N MET A 162 28.65 28.11 -18.35
CA MET A 162 28.38 27.57 -19.70
C MET A 162 28.88 28.53 -20.81
N GLY A 163 28.80 29.85 -20.59
CA GLY A 163 29.27 30.87 -21.55
C GLY A 163 30.80 30.97 -21.64
N LYS A 164 31.52 30.60 -20.57
CA LYS A 164 33.00 30.60 -20.52
C LYS A 164 33.67 29.45 -21.29
N VAL A 165 32.91 28.49 -21.82
CA VAL A 165 33.47 27.32 -22.52
C VAL A 165 33.80 27.67 -23.98
N PRO A 166 35.01 27.37 -24.49
CA PRO A 166 35.34 27.53 -25.91
C PRO A 166 34.76 26.37 -26.74
N TRP A 167 33.43 26.31 -26.83
CA TRP A 167 32.67 25.22 -27.48
C TRP A 167 33.18 24.88 -28.88
N GLU A 168 33.39 25.88 -29.73
CA GLU A 168 33.88 25.70 -31.11
C GLU A 168 35.23 24.98 -31.20
N ASN A 169 36.10 25.15 -30.20
CA ASN A 169 37.40 24.49 -30.16
C ASN A 169 37.30 23.10 -29.51
N ASN A 170 36.48 22.95 -28.48
CA ASN A 170 36.29 21.68 -27.76
C ASN A 170 35.44 20.66 -28.54
N MET A 171 34.73 21.11 -29.57
CA MET A 171 33.95 20.30 -30.52
C MET A 171 34.61 20.21 -31.91
N ARG A 172 35.74 20.89 -32.15
CA ARG A 172 36.40 20.91 -33.46
C ARG A 172 36.86 19.51 -33.86
N GLY A 173 36.36 19.01 -34.99
CA GLY A 173 36.72 17.68 -35.53
C GLY A 173 36.04 16.49 -34.84
N LYS A 174 35.14 16.73 -33.88
CA LYS A 174 34.30 15.67 -33.27
C LYS A 174 33.09 15.35 -34.13
N GLY A 175 32.59 14.12 -33.99
CA GLY A 175 31.27 13.74 -34.47
C GLY A 175 30.13 14.45 -33.73
N VAL A 176 28.91 14.39 -34.28
CA VAL A 176 27.71 14.97 -33.65
C VAL A 176 27.44 14.32 -32.28
N GLU A 177 27.51 12.99 -32.19
CA GLU A 177 27.28 12.26 -30.95
C GLU A 177 28.36 12.55 -29.89
N GLU A 178 29.64 12.62 -30.28
CA GLU A 178 30.75 12.97 -29.38
C GLU A 178 30.64 14.40 -28.85
N SER A 179 30.16 15.32 -29.69
CA SER A 179 29.90 16.72 -29.31
C SER A 179 28.71 16.81 -28.35
N TRP A 180 27.66 16.02 -28.59
CA TRP A 180 26.49 15.93 -27.71
C TRP A 180 26.83 15.30 -26.35
N LEU A 181 27.59 14.21 -26.32
CA LEU A 181 28.10 13.61 -25.08
C LEU A 181 28.91 14.63 -24.28
N TYR A 182 29.86 15.30 -24.93
CA TYR A 182 30.70 16.31 -24.29
C TYR A 182 29.90 17.49 -23.71
N PHE A 183 28.92 18.01 -24.45
CA PHE A 183 27.99 19.03 -23.95
C PHE A 183 27.21 18.53 -22.73
N LYS A 184 26.65 17.32 -22.81
CA LYS A 184 25.82 16.72 -21.75
C LYS A 184 26.62 16.46 -20.47
N GLU A 185 27.84 15.91 -20.57
CA GLU A 185 28.73 15.71 -19.44
C GLU A 185 29.11 17.04 -18.77
N PHE A 186 29.44 18.06 -19.57
CA PHE A 186 29.80 19.37 -19.05
C PHE A 186 28.62 20.06 -18.35
N LEU A 187 27.43 20.01 -18.96
CA LEU A 187 26.20 20.53 -18.36
C LEU A 187 25.87 19.84 -17.04
N LEU A 188 25.93 18.50 -16.98
CA LEU A 188 25.69 17.75 -15.74
C LEU A 188 26.71 18.11 -14.65
N ARG A 189 27.99 18.25 -15.01
CA ARG A 189 29.06 18.64 -14.08
C ARG A 189 28.89 20.06 -13.51
N LEU A 190 28.36 21.01 -14.29
CA LEU A 190 28.02 22.35 -13.77
C LEU A 190 26.72 22.35 -12.98
N GLN A 191 25.75 21.53 -13.36
CA GLN A 191 24.48 21.34 -12.65
C GLN A 191 24.72 20.84 -11.21
N GLU A 192 25.69 19.95 -10.99
CA GLU A 192 26.12 19.49 -9.66
C GLU A 192 26.81 20.58 -8.81
N GLN A 193 27.42 21.58 -9.45
CA GLN A 193 28.11 22.69 -8.75
C GLN A 193 27.17 23.86 -8.41
N THR A 194 26.17 24.11 -9.26
CA THR A 194 25.29 25.30 -9.21
C THR A 194 23.91 25.03 -8.63
N ILE A 195 23.49 23.76 -8.56
CA ILE A 195 22.17 23.38 -8.03
C ILE A 195 22.32 22.50 -6.77
N PRO A 196 21.98 23.01 -5.57
CA PRO A 196 22.19 22.27 -4.34
C PRO A 196 21.24 21.07 -4.23
N MET A 197 21.75 19.95 -3.74
CA MET A 197 20.95 18.77 -3.44
C MET A 197 20.02 19.01 -2.24
N CYS A 198 18.71 18.81 -2.41
CA CYS A 198 17.78 18.69 -1.30
C CYS A 198 17.46 17.22 -0.97
N ARG A 199 17.32 16.96 0.33
CA ARG A 199 16.63 15.76 0.79
C ARG A 199 15.12 15.96 0.58
N LYS A 200 14.48 15.09 -0.19
CA LYS A 200 13.01 14.99 -0.19
C LYS A 200 12.54 14.55 1.20
N LYS A 201 12.29 15.51 2.10
CA LYS A 201 11.62 15.27 3.39
C LYS A 201 10.34 14.52 3.10
N SER A 202 10.29 13.23 3.44
CA SER A 202 9.17 12.39 3.04
C SER A 202 7.92 12.87 3.77
N LYS A 203 6.93 13.39 3.04
CA LYS A 203 5.59 13.65 3.61
C LYS A 203 4.97 12.36 4.18
N TYR A 204 5.43 11.22 3.67
CA TYR A 204 5.25 9.87 4.22
C TYR A 204 5.68 9.71 5.70
N GLY A 205 6.55 10.57 6.24
CA GLY A 205 6.99 10.50 7.64
C GLY A 205 5.86 10.68 8.68
N ARG A 206 4.72 11.27 8.29
CA ARG A 206 3.47 11.37 9.08
C ARG A 206 2.35 10.45 8.59
N ARG A 207 2.62 9.60 7.58
CA ARG A 207 1.58 8.87 6.84
C ARG A 207 1.69 7.36 7.11
N PRO A 208 0.61 6.68 7.53
CA PRO A 208 0.62 5.22 7.66
C PRO A 208 1.04 4.55 6.35
N ALA A 209 1.81 3.46 6.45
CA ALA A 209 2.44 2.83 5.28
C ALA A 209 1.44 2.26 4.24
N TRP A 210 0.18 2.02 4.65
CA TRP A 210 -0.91 1.58 3.79
C TRP A 210 -1.61 2.73 3.04
N LEU A 211 -1.44 3.98 3.48
CA LEU A 211 -2.19 5.13 2.96
C LEU A 211 -1.43 5.78 1.79
N ASN A 212 -1.68 5.31 0.56
CA ASN A 212 -1.04 5.80 -0.67
C ASN A 212 -1.80 6.98 -1.33
N SER A 213 -1.22 7.65 -2.33
CA SER A 213 -1.84 8.81 -3.02
C SER A 213 -3.19 8.51 -3.66
N GLU A 214 -3.35 7.30 -4.22
CA GLU A 214 -4.57 6.86 -4.88
C GLU A 214 -5.75 6.69 -3.91
N ILE A 215 -5.50 6.09 -2.73
CA ILE A 215 -6.49 5.95 -1.66
C ILE A 215 -7.01 7.33 -1.23
N LEU A 216 -6.14 8.35 -1.15
CA LEU A 216 -6.60 9.72 -0.85
C LEU A 216 -7.44 10.35 -1.97
N ALA A 217 -7.21 10.00 -3.24
CA ALA A 217 -8.07 10.44 -4.33
C ALA A 217 -9.44 9.76 -4.22
N ARG A 218 -9.48 8.43 -4.10
CA ARG A 218 -10.71 7.64 -3.96
C ARG A 218 -11.54 8.03 -2.73
N LEU A 219 -10.90 8.44 -1.62
CA LEU A 219 -11.59 8.99 -0.43
C LEU A 219 -12.24 10.36 -0.68
N LYS A 220 -11.59 11.26 -1.43
CA LYS A 220 -12.11 12.61 -1.72
C LYS A 220 -13.36 12.64 -2.60
N HIS A 221 -13.60 11.59 -3.38
CA HIS A 221 -14.78 11.49 -4.24
C HIS A 221 -16.03 10.95 -3.53
N LYS A 222 -16.01 10.82 -2.19
CA LYS A 222 -17.20 10.53 -1.39
C LYS A 222 -17.70 11.80 -0.71
N LYS A 223 -18.89 12.22 -1.14
CA LYS A 223 -19.87 13.01 -0.40
C LYS A 223 -21.12 12.15 -0.24
#